data_AF-A0A352B2Q7-F1
#
_entry.id   AF-A0A352B2Q7-F1
#
_cell.length_a   1.000
_cell.length_b   1.000
_cell.length_c   1.000
_cell.angle_alpha   90.00
_cell.angle_beta   90.00
_cell.angle_gamma   90.00
#
_symmetry.space_group_name_H-M   'P 1'
#
loop_
_entity.id
_entity.type
_entity.pdbx_description
1 polymer ?
#
loop_
_entity_poly.entity_id
_entity_poly.type
_entity_poly.pdbx_seq_one_letter_code
_entity_poly.pdbx_strand_id
1 'polypeptide(L)'
;HAVQACAATGVALLAYQRPPWQAGPGDDWQTVPDLASAVAALPDTKSRIFLAIGKQHLAEFAAKPQHHYLLRLVDPAGALPLPDAEAVIARGPFSYAGDLALLQSHRISRIVAKNAGGVGARAKLDAARTLALPVILIDRPELPARAVAGDIGEVLAWLGHRADRGV
;
A
#
# COMPACT_ATOMS: atom_id res chain seq x y z
N HIS A 1 10.52 3.43 -17.42
CA HIS A 1 10.91 2.63 -18.60
C HIS A 1 9.83 2.55 -19.67
N ALA A 2 8.61 2.05 -19.40
CA ALA A 2 7.56 1.90 -20.42
C ALA A 2 7.27 3.20 -21.23
N VAL A 3 7.14 4.35 -20.55
CA VAL A 3 6.92 5.66 -21.21
C VAL A 3 7.99 5.97 -22.27
N GLN A 4 9.28 5.82 -21.91
CA GLN A 4 10.40 6.10 -22.81
C GLN A 4 10.45 5.11 -23.98
N ALA A 5 10.22 3.82 -23.72
CA ALA A 5 10.26 2.78 -24.75
C ALA A 5 9.12 2.94 -25.77
N CYS A 6 7.90 3.21 -25.30
CA CYS A 6 6.74 3.49 -26.14
C CYS A 6 6.96 4.76 -27.00
N ALA A 7 7.50 5.83 -26.39
CA ALA A 7 7.84 7.04 -27.14
C ALA A 7 8.90 6.78 -28.22
N ALA A 8 9.91 5.95 -27.94
CA ALA A 8 10.96 5.62 -28.90
C ALA A 8 10.49 4.71 -30.06
N THR A 9 9.42 3.93 -29.85
CA THR A 9 8.95 2.93 -30.82
C THR A 9 7.62 3.30 -31.49
N GLY A 10 6.98 4.38 -31.06
CA GLY A 10 5.64 4.78 -31.53
C GLY A 10 4.51 3.88 -31.01
N VAL A 11 4.78 2.96 -30.08
CA VAL A 11 3.74 2.09 -29.50
C VAL A 11 2.86 2.91 -28.55
N ALA A 12 1.54 2.83 -28.73
CA ALA A 12 0.58 3.50 -27.86
C ALA A 12 0.64 2.96 -26.42
N LEU A 13 0.58 3.85 -25.43
CA LEU A 13 0.70 3.51 -24.01
C LEU A 13 -0.47 4.06 -23.20
N LEU A 14 -1.09 3.18 -22.41
CA LEU A 14 -2.06 3.53 -21.38
C LEU A 14 -1.62 2.89 -20.06
N ALA A 15 -1.63 3.67 -18.97
CA ALA A 15 -1.44 3.14 -17.63
C ALA A 15 -2.79 2.89 -16.95
N TYR A 16 -3.08 1.63 -16.60
CA TYR A 16 -4.20 1.32 -15.72
C TYR A 16 -3.80 1.57 -14.26
N GLN A 17 -4.35 2.61 -13.66
CA GLN A 17 -4.01 3.04 -12.32
C GLN A 17 -5.27 3.59 -11.62
N ARG A 18 -5.79 2.82 -10.67
CA ARG A 18 -6.95 3.21 -9.86
C ARG A 18 -6.68 4.51 -9.08
N PRO A 19 -7.71 5.33 -8.80
CA PRO A 19 -7.58 6.52 -7.96
C PRO A 19 -6.94 6.21 -6.59
N PRO A 20 -6.21 7.15 -5.98
CA PRO A 20 -5.74 6.99 -4.61
C PRO A 20 -6.92 6.82 -3.65
N TRP A 21 -6.71 6.09 -2.56
CA TRP A 21 -7.68 6.10 -1.47
C TRP A 21 -7.73 7.49 -0.85
N GLN A 22 -8.95 7.92 -0.51
CA GLN A 22 -9.21 9.15 0.23
C GLN A 22 -9.69 8.79 1.63
N ALA A 23 -9.29 9.58 2.62
CA ALA A 23 -9.74 9.46 4.00
C ALA A 23 -11.24 9.79 4.07
N GLY A 24 -11.99 8.96 4.80
CA GLY A 24 -13.38 9.21 5.13
C GLY A 24 -13.57 9.50 6.62
N PRO A 25 -14.82 9.71 7.08
CA PRO A 25 -15.11 9.86 8.49
C PRO A 25 -14.55 8.71 9.35
N GLY A 26 -13.86 9.06 10.43
CA GLY A 26 -13.25 8.10 11.37
C GLY A 26 -11.86 7.60 10.96
N ASP A 27 -11.35 7.99 9.79
CA ASP A 27 -9.95 7.72 9.41
C ASP A 27 -9.00 8.72 10.08
N ASP A 28 -7.96 8.21 10.74
CA ASP A 28 -6.82 8.99 11.26
C ASP A 28 -5.60 8.76 10.37
N TRP A 29 -5.54 9.47 9.24
CA TRP A 29 -4.50 9.28 8.23
C TRP A 29 -3.53 10.46 8.19
N GLN A 30 -2.24 10.16 8.23
CA GLN A 30 -1.16 11.08 7.92
C GLN A 30 -0.56 10.69 6.57
N THR A 31 -0.83 11.50 5.54
CA THR A 31 -0.22 11.32 4.22
C THR A 31 1.21 11.86 4.21
N VAL A 32 2.13 11.10 3.62
CA VAL A 32 3.56 11.46 3.49
C VAL A 32 4.06 11.21 2.06
N PRO A 33 5.01 12.02 1.55
CA PRO A 33 5.41 11.94 0.14
C PRO A 33 6.24 10.69 -0.19
N ASP A 34 6.96 10.14 0.78
CA ASP A 34 7.92 9.05 0.56
C ASP A 34 8.16 8.19 1.83
N LEU A 35 8.97 7.14 1.66
CA LEU A 35 9.34 6.22 2.74
C LEU A 35 10.17 6.89 3.84
N ALA A 36 11.08 7.80 3.50
CA ALA A 36 11.91 8.51 4.47
C ALA A 36 11.02 9.35 5.42
N SER A 37 10.05 10.05 4.85
CA SER A 37 9.03 10.80 5.57
C SER A 37 8.13 9.89 6.43
N ALA A 38 7.84 8.67 5.95
CA ALA A 38 7.11 7.68 6.73
C ALA A 38 7.88 7.22 7.98
N VAL A 39 9.19 6.97 7.84
CA VAL A 39 10.08 6.62 8.96
C VAL A 39 10.19 7.79 9.94
N ALA A 40 10.34 9.02 9.44
CA ALA A 40 10.40 10.23 10.26
C ALA A 40 9.09 10.51 11.02
N ALA A 41 7.94 10.13 10.46
CA ALA A 41 6.63 10.27 11.08
C ALA A 41 6.33 9.21 12.17
N LEU A 42 7.20 8.21 12.35
CA LEU A 42 7.07 7.26 13.45
C LEU A 42 7.36 7.93 14.79
N PRO A 43 6.62 7.57 15.86
CA PRO A 43 6.85 8.13 17.18
C PRO A 43 8.21 7.69 17.73
N ASP A 44 8.78 8.44 18.66
CA ASP A 44 10.02 8.01 19.32
C ASP A 44 9.79 6.91 20.37
N THR A 45 8.58 6.84 20.95
CA THR A 45 8.18 5.82 21.93
C THR A 45 7.99 4.45 21.29
N LYS A 46 8.47 3.39 21.97
CA LYS A 46 8.27 2.00 21.53
C LYS A 46 6.80 1.74 21.22
N SER A 47 6.56 1.18 20.04
CA SER A 47 5.22 1.01 19.44
C SER A 47 5.22 -0.27 18.61
N ARG A 48 4.03 -0.77 18.26
CA ARG A 48 3.83 -1.96 17.44
C ARG A 48 3.26 -1.54 16.09
N ILE A 49 4.07 -1.65 15.04
CA ILE A 49 3.82 -1.05 13.73
C ILE A 49 3.57 -2.15 12.72
N PHE A 50 2.46 -2.07 12.00
CA PHE A 50 2.22 -2.92 10.84
C PHE A 50 2.76 -2.26 9.56
N LEU A 51 3.84 -2.82 9.01
CA LEU A 51 4.43 -2.38 7.74
C LEU A 51 3.76 -3.10 6.56
N ALA A 52 2.67 -2.51 6.07
CA ALA A 52 1.93 -2.99 4.91
C ALA A 52 2.54 -2.47 3.57
N ILE A 53 3.86 -2.53 3.45
CA ILE A 53 4.65 -2.00 2.32
C ILE A 53 5.34 -3.08 1.47
N GLY A 54 5.22 -4.36 1.87
CA GLY A 54 5.87 -5.51 1.24
C GLY A 54 7.28 -5.76 1.77
N LYS A 55 8.08 -6.56 1.03
CA LYS A 55 9.46 -6.93 1.43
C LYS A 55 10.54 -5.91 1.07
N GLN A 56 10.22 -5.00 0.15
CA GLN A 56 11.17 -3.98 -0.29
C GLN A 56 11.21 -2.85 0.73
N HIS A 57 12.35 -2.17 0.85
CA HIS A 57 12.53 -0.98 1.71
C HIS A 57 12.42 -1.21 3.22
N LEU A 58 12.42 -2.47 3.68
CA LEU A 58 12.37 -2.79 5.12
C LEU A 58 13.57 -2.24 5.90
N ALA A 59 14.76 -2.21 5.26
CA ALA A 59 15.99 -1.72 5.90
C ALA A 59 15.91 -0.24 6.30
N GLU A 60 15.06 0.56 5.66
CA GLU A 60 14.89 1.98 5.99
C GLU A 60 14.28 2.16 7.40
N PHE A 61 13.47 1.20 7.84
CA PHE A 61 12.85 1.18 9.17
C PHE A 61 13.83 0.78 10.28
N ALA A 62 15.03 0.30 9.95
CA ALA A 62 16.08 0.04 10.93
C ALA A 62 16.57 1.33 11.62
N ALA A 63 16.27 2.52 11.06
CA ALA A 63 16.52 3.82 11.68
C ALA A 63 15.67 4.06 12.94
N LYS A 64 14.58 3.31 13.13
CA LYS A 64 13.75 3.32 14.35
C LYS A 64 13.67 1.89 14.93
N PRO A 65 14.78 1.36 15.47
CA PRO A 65 14.89 -0.06 15.85
C PRO A 65 14.14 -0.41 17.13
N GLN A 66 13.66 0.59 17.88
CA GLN A 66 12.95 0.39 19.15
C GLN A 66 11.54 -0.18 18.97
N HIS A 67 10.96 -0.08 17.77
CA HIS A 67 9.62 -0.57 17.49
C HIS A 67 9.60 -2.08 17.23
N HIS A 68 8.45 -2.68 17.51
CA HIS A 68 8.13 -4.00 16.99
C HIS A 68 7.46 -3.85 15.61
N TYR A 69 7.96 -4.54 14.60
CA TYR A 69 7.45 -4.48 13.24
C TYR A 69 6.74 -5.78 12.84
N LEU A 70 5.44 -5.69 12.57
CA LEU A 70 4.71 -6.73 11.87
C LEU A 70 4.85 -6.51 10.37
N LEU A 71 5.27 -7.54 9.65
CA LEU A 71 5.37 -7.58 8.20
C LEU A 71 4.32 -8.53 7.64
N ARG A 72 3.81 -8.21 6.45
CA ARG A 72 3.03 -9.16 5.65
C ARG A 72 3.70 -9.39 4.31
N LEU A 73 4.24 -10.58 4.12
CA LEU A 73 5.05 -10.96 2.96
C LEU A 73 4.34 -12.05 2.16
N VAL A 74 4.57 -12.09 0.84
CA VAL A 74 3.99 -13.12 -0.02
C VAL A 74 4.78 -14.42 0.06
N ASP A 75 6.11 -14.32 0.09
CA ASP A 75 7.04 -15.44 0.19
C ASP A 75 7.86 -15.28 1.47
N PRO A 76 8.31 -16.38 2.08
CA PRO A 76 9.25 -16.33 3.19
C PRO A 76 10.47 -15.47 2.85
N ALA A 77 10.84 -14.57 3.76
CA ALA A 77 12.10 -13.86 3.69
C ALA A 77 13.15 -14.61 4.50
N GLY A 78 14.43 -14.43 4.15
CA GLY A 78 15.54 -14.80 5.02
C GLY A 78 15.62 -13.87 6.23
N ALA A 79 16.83 -13.62 6.73
CA ALA A 79 17.04 -12.68 7.82
C ALA A 79 16.42 -11.30 7.50
N LEU A 80 15.54 -10.82 8.38
CA LEU A 80 14.94 -9.50 8.27
C LEU A 80 15.95 -8.43 8.73
N PRO A 81 16.02 -7.26 8.08
CA PRO A 81 16.94 -6.19 8.46
C PRO A 81 16.45 -5.38 9.67
N LEU A 82 15.62 -5.97 10.54
CA LEU A 82 14.95 -5.33 11.66
C LEU A 82 15.14 -6.18 12.93
N PRO A 83 15.53 -5.58 14.06
CA PRO A 83 15.90 -6.34 15.26
C PRO A 83 14.70 -6.95 16.00
N ASP A 84 13.52 -6.30 15.95
CA ASP A 84 12.27 -6.75 16.57
C ASP A 84 11.18 -6.78 15.49
N ALA A 85 11.13 -7.87 14.71
CA ALA A 85 10.18 -8.01 13.62
C ALA A 85 9.63 -9.44 13.49
N GLU A 86 8.36 -9.51 13.09
CA GLU A 86 7.64 -10.75 12.80
C GLU A 86 7.04 -10.67 11.39
N ALA A 87 7.09 -11.75 10.62
CA ALA A 87 6.52 -11.80 9.28
C ALA A 87 5.40 -12.82 9.19
N VAL A 88 4.21 -12.37 8.76
CA VAL A 88 3.10 -13.24 8.38
C VAL A 88 3.16 -13.47 6.87
N ILE A 89 3.16 -14.74 6.47
CA ILE A 89 3.16 -15.13 5.06
C ILE A 89 1.73 -15.23 4.57
N ALA A 90 1.33 -14.28 3.71
CA ALA A 90 -0.02 -14.23 3.17
C ALA A 90 -0.06 -13.49 1.83
N ARG A 91 -0.93 -13.96 0.93
CA ARG A 91 -1.22 -13.32 -0.36
C ARG A 91 -2.68 -12.85 -0.36
N GLY A 92 -2.90 -11.64 -0.86
CA GLY A 92 -4.25 -11.08 -0.99
C GLY A 92 -5.09 -11.75 -2.08
N PRO A 93 -6.38 -11.39 -2.20
CA PRO A 93 -7.04 -10.28 -1.52
C PRO A 93 -7.22 -10.52 -0.01
N PHE A 94 -7.12 -9.45 0.79
CA PHE A 94 -7.30 -9.52 2.24
C PHE A 94 -8.73 -9.15 2.62
N SER A 95 -9.31 -9.86 3.59
CA SER A 95 -10.65 -9.57 4.10
C SER A 95 -10.59 -8.63 5.29
N TYR A 96 -11.66 -7.86 5.50
CA TYR A 96 -11.80 -6.99 6.67
C TYR A 96 -11.64 -7.78 7.98
N ALA A 97 -12.35 -8.90 8.12
CA ALA A 97 -12.28 -9.73 9.33
C ALA A 97 -10.88 -10.28 9.59
N GLY A 98 -10.16 -10.68 8.53
CA GLY A 98 -8.79 -11.16 8.63
C GLY A 98 -7.83 -10.05 9.07
N ASP A 99 -7.93 -8.86 8.46
CA ASP A 99 -7.08 -7.73 8.84
C ASP A 99 -7.40 -7.22 10.25
N LEU A 100 -8.67 -7.21 10.65
CA LEU A 100 -9.08 -6.86 12.02
C LEU A 100 -8.47 -7.81 13.06
N ALA A 101 -8.61 -9.12 12.83
CA ALA A 101 -8.06 -10.14 13.71
C ALA A 101 -6.52 -10.05 13.80
N LEU A 102 -5.85 -9.83 12.66
CA LEU A 102 -4.40 -9.64 12.60
C LEU A 102 -3.95 -8.42 13.41
N LEU A 103 -4.61 -7.28 13.24
CA LEU A 103 -4.26 -6.05 13.97
C LEU A 103 -4.46 -6.24 15.49
N GLN A 104 -5.52 -6.92 15.90
CA GLN A 104 -5.81 -7.20 17.31
C GLN A 104 -4.84 -8.21 17.93
N SER A 105 -4.59 -9.34 17.26
CA SER A 105 -3.74 -10.42 17.80
C SER A 105 -2.29 -9.95 18.01
N HIS A 106 -1.77 -9.16 17.07
CA HIS A 106 -0.44 -8.58 17.17
C HIS A 106 -0.44 -7.24 17.93
N ARG A 107 -1.58 -6.79 18.50
CA ARG A 107 -1.71 -5.54 19.26
C ARG A 107 -1.11 -4.33 18.53
N ILE A 108 -1.43 -4.22 17.24
CA ILE A 108 -0.91 -3.16 16.40
C ILE A 108 -1.45 -1.81 16.86
N SER A 109 -0.55 -0.84 16.92
CA SER A 109 -0.82 0.54 17.37
C SER A 109 -0.76 1.56 16.23
N ARG A 110 -0.17 1.20 15.09
CA ARG A 110 -0.03 2.07 13.91
C ARG A 110 0.17 1.25 12.65
N ILE A 111 -0.33 1.73 11.51
CA ILE A 111 -0.09 1.12 10.19
C ILE A 111 0.76 2.06 9.33
N VAL A 112 1.71 1.51 8.59
CA VAL A 112 2.37 2.19 7.47
C VAL A 112 1.99 1.48 6.18
N ALA A 113 1.45 2.21 5.22
CA ALA A 113 0.95 1.63 3.96
C ALA A 113 1.27 2.52 2.76
N LYS A 114 1.42 1.92 1.59
CA LYS A 114 1.45 2.65 0.31
C LYS A 114 0.02 2.91 -0.17
N ASN A 115 -0.24 4.10 -0.73
CA ASN A 115 -1.55 4.46 -1.28
C ASN A 115 -1.82 3.76 -2.63
N ALA A 116 -2.09 2.45 -2.59
CA ALA A 116 -2.24 1.63 -3.79
C ALA A 116 -3.58 1.85 -4.54
N GLY A 117 -4.63 2.37 -3.88
CA GLY A 117 -5.93 2.65 -4.50
C GLY A 117 -6.76 1.43 -4.93
N GLY A 118 -6.27 0.20 -4.75
CA GLY A 118 -6.99 -1.03 -5.11
C GLY A 118 -7.90 -1.55 -4.00
N VAL A 119 -8.97 -2.28 -4.36
CA VAL A 119 -9.89 -2.85 -3.35
C VAL A 119 -9.21 -3.95 -2.52
N GLY A 120 -8.40 -4.81 -3.15
CA GLY A 120 -7.84 -6.00 -2.51
C GLY A 120 -6.86 -5.77 -1.35
N ALA A 121 -6.40 -4.53 -1.14
CA ALA A 121 -5.54 -4.15 -0.03
C ALA A 121 -6.17 -3.06 0.87
N ARG A 122 -7.43 -2.67 0.65
CA ARG A 122 -8.10 -1.64 1.46
C ARG A 122 -8.53 -2.15 2.84
N ALA A 123 -8.72 -3.46 3.00
CA ALA A 123 -9.18 -4.09 4.25
C ALA A 123 -8.44 -3.62 5.51
N LYS A 124 -7.10 -3.49 5.48
CA LYS A 124 -6.31 -2.96 6.61
C LYS A 124 -6.70 -1.54 7.03
N LEU A 125 -7.13 -0.70 6.10
CA LEU A 125 -7.54 0.68 6.38
C LEU A 125 -8.91 0.70 7.04
N ASP A 126 -9.82 -0.16 6.57
CA ASP A 126 -11.15 -0.28 7.18
C ASP A 126 -11.07 -0.92 8.58
N ALA A 127 -10.17 -1.88 8.78
CA ALA A 127 -9.86 -2.45 10.08
C ALA A 127 -9.18 -1.43 11.01
N ALA A 128 -8.24 -0.61 10.50
CA ALA A 128 -7.64 0.48 11.25
C ALA A 128 -8.68 1.49 11.73
N ARG A 129 -9.62 1.90 10.87
CA ARG A 129 -10.74 2.77 11.22
C ARG A 129 -11.55 2.20 12.39
N THR A 130 -11.87 0.90 12.32
CA THR A 130 -12.63 0.23 13.40
C THR A 130 -11.89 0.26 14.74
N LEU A 131 -10.56 0.12 14.70
CA LEU A 131 -9.70 0.11 15.87
C LEU A 131 -9.19 1.51 16.26
N ALA A 132 -9.63 2.57 15.56
CA ALA A 132 -9.13 3.94 15.70
C ALA A 132 -7.59 4.04 15.65
N LEU A 133 -6.96 3.26 14.76
CA LEU A 133 -5.50 3.23 14.62
C LEU A 133 -5.02 4.31 13.63
N PRO A 134 -3.97 5.06 13.98
CA PRO A 134 -3.33 5.98 13.05
C PRO A 134 -2.71 5.21 11.88
N VAL A 135 -2.84 5.78 10.67
CA VAL A 135 -2.26 5.26 9.44
C VAL A 135 -1.33 6.29 8.83
N ILE A 136 -0.06 5.93 8.65
CA ILE A 136 0.85 6.68 7.78
C ILE A 136 0.68 6.14 6.37
N LEU A 137 0.18 6.98 5.46
CA LEU A 137 -0.10 6.61 4.09
C LEU A 137 0.92 7.27 3.15
N ILE A 138 1.77 6.45 2.53
CA ILE A 138 2.82 6.90 1.62
C ILE A 138 2.19 7.14 0.24
N ASP A 139 2.38 8.35 -0.28
CA ASP A 139 1.93 8.72 -1.62
C ASP A 139 2.64 7.93 -2.71
N ARG A 140 2.06 8.00 -3.90
CA ARG A 140 2.65 7.36 -5.08
C ARG A 140 3.82 8.21 -5.56
N PRO A 141 4.91 7.59 -6.04
CA PRO A 141 5.98 8.35 -6.67
C PRO A 141 5.44 9.08 -7.90
N GLU A 142 6.00 10.25 -8.17
CA GLU A 142 5.76 10.95 -9.42
C GLU A 142 6.30 10.12 -10.59
N LEU A 143 5.45 9.94 -11.60
CA LEU A 143 5.78 9.18 -12.80
C LEU A 143 5.69 10.13 -14.01
N PRO A 144 6.49 9.91 -15.07
CA PRO A 144 6.38 10.69 -16.29
C PRO A 144 4.93 10.71 -16.82
N ALA A 145 4.55 11.86 -17.39
CA ALA A 145 3.23 12.07 -17.95
C ALA A 145 2.90 10.99 -19.00
N ARG A 146 1.68 10.46 -18.93
CA ARG A 146 1.15 9.40 -19.80
C ARG A 146 -0.37 9.37 -19.69
N ALA A 147 -1.06 8.78 -20.66
CA ALA A 147 -2.48 8.50 -20.53
C ALA A 147 -2.72 7.54 -19.35
N VAL A 148 -3.71 7.83 -18.52
CA VAL A 148 -4.08 7.03 -17.35
C VAL A 148 -5.56 6.69 -17.41
N ALA A 149 -5.88 5.43 -17.19
CA ALA A 149 -7.23 4.95 -16.95
C ALA A 149 -7.39 4.58 -15.46
N GLY A 150 -8.42 5.11 -14.81
CA GLY A 150 -8.78 4.86 -13.42
C GLY A 150 -9.56 3.56 -13.21
N ASP A 151 -10.23 3.06 -14.26
CA ASP A 151 -11.02 1.83 -14.22
C ASP A 151 -10.87 0.96 -15.48
N ILE A 152 -11.43 -0.24 -15.44
CA ILE A 152 -11.34 -1.22 -16.53
C ILE A 152 -12.15 -0.77 -17.76
N GLY A 153 -13.25 -0.05 -17.57
CA GLY A 153 -14.08 0.44 -18.66
C GLY A 153 -13.32 1.43 -19.54
N GLU A 154 -12.59 2.36 -18.93
CA GLU A 154 -11.70 3.30 -19.63
C GLU A 154 -10.58 2.58 -20.42
N VAL A 155 -10.01 1.52 -19.83
CA VAL A 155 -9.01 0.68 -20.54
C VAL A 155 -9.61 0.01 -21.76
N LEU A 156 -10.79 -0.60 -21.63
CA LEU A 156 -11.46 -1.28 -22.75
C LEU A 156 -11.85 -0.30 -23.85
N ALA A 157 -12.38 0.87 -23.47
CA ALA A 157 -12.70 1.93 -24.42
C ALA A 157 -11.46 2.39 -25.20
N TRP A 158 -10.30 2.52 -24.52
CA TRP A 158 -9.03 2.86 -25.16
C TRP A 158 -8.51 1.76 -26.10
N LEU A 159 -8.71 0.48 -25.75
CA LEU A 159 -8.34 -0.66 -26.61
C LEU A 159 -9.26 -0.82 -27.84
N GLY A 160 -10.31 -0.01 -27.96
CA GLY A 160 -11.30 -0.13 -29.04
C GLY A 160 -12.38 -1.18 -28.78
N HIS A 161 -12.43 -1.76 -27.58
CA HIS A 161 -13.53 -2.61 -27.16
C HIS A 161 -14.62 -1.73 -26.54
N ARG A 162 -15.72 -1.49 -27.27
CA ARG A 162 -16.95 -1.07 -26.61
C ARG A 162 -17.35 -2.21 -25.68
N ALA A 163 -17.42 -1.95 -24.38
CA ALA A 163 -17.94 -2.90 -23.41
C ALA A 163 -19.42 -3.12 -23.72
N ASP A 164 -19.71 -4.04 -24.64
CA ASP A 164 -21.06 -4.48 -24.93
C ASP A 164 -21.52 -5.23 -23.69
N ARG A 165 -22.33 -4.56 -22.86
CA ARG A 165 -23.01 -5.19 -21.74
C ARG A 165 -24.05 -6.09 -22.36
N GLY A 166 -23.63 -7.31 -22.69
CA GLY A 166 -24.52 -8.40 -23.10
C GLY A 166 -25.69 -8.45 -22.11
N VAL A 167 -26.85 -8.12 -22.65
CA VAL A 167 -28.15 -8.12 -21.97
C VAL A 167 -28.46 -9.50 -21.42
#